data_AF-A0AAN5H255-F1
#
_entry.id   AF-A0AAN5H255-F1
#
_cell.length_a   1.000
_cell.length_b   1.000
_cell.length_c   1.000
_cell.angle_alpha   90.00
_cell.angle_beta   90.00
_cell.angle_gamma   90.00
#
_symmetry.space_group_name_H-M   'P 1'
#
loop_
_entity.id
_entity.type
_entity.pdbx_description
1 polymer ?
#
loop_
_entity_poly.entity_id
_entity_poly.type
_entity_poly.pdbx_seq_one_letter_code
_entity_poly.pdbx_strand_id
1 'polypeptide(L)'
;ICNQCGAGDGLDLIKRVNNCDTTEAALLAADVLGIDYRTTETPEATSQKREQLETERQRREQERLKRAEKDEQQRRDTFSRQFDDMRRKAVNGKSDYLVAKGVGDFTFPVLPDGSLLLALVDKSGAVTAAQTITSHGEKRLLTGSAKRGAYHAINAPETTQSILIAEGLATALSAHLIRPE
;
A
#
# COMPACT_ATOMS: atom_id res chain seq x y z
N ILE A 1 38.43 10.55 2.63
CA ILE A 1 37.97 10.16 3.99
C ILE A 1 36.87 9.12 3.80
N CYS A 2 37.01 7.95 4.43
CA CYS A 2 36.22 6.75 4.16
C CYS A 2 34.83 6.83 4.83
N ASN A 3 33.76 6.82 4.04
CA ASN A 3 32.37 6.78 4.51
C ASN A 3 31.55 5.64 3.88
N GLN A 4 32.21 4.65 3.25
CA GLN A 4 31.53 3.61 2.47
C GLN A 4 31.48 2.21 3.11
N CYS A 5 32.06 1.99 4.30
CA CYS A 5 32.11 0.66 4.93
C CYS A 5 31.22 0.48 6.16
N GLY A 6 30.44 1.49 6.55
CA GLY A 6 29.52 1.40 7.70
C GLY A 6 30.18 1.32 9.08
N ALA A 7 31.51 1.40 9.17
CA ALA A 7 32.24 1.39 10.44
C ALA A 7 32.09 2.70 11.26
N GLY A 8 31.61 3.76 10.61
CA GLY A 8 31.59 5.14 11.12
C GLY A 8 32.77 5.96 10.61
N ASP A 9 32.77 7.26 10.89
CA ASP A 9 33.90 8.16 10.60
C ASP A 9 34.79 8.41 11.84
N GLY A 10 35.78 9.29 11.71
CA GLY A 10 36.66 9.64 12.82
C GLY A 10 35.92 10.32 13.99
N LEU A 11 34.78 10.97 13.73
CA LEU A 11 33.95 11.60 14.75
C LEU A 11 33.13 10.55 15.51
N ASP A 12 32.64 9.52 14.83
CA ASP A 12 31.96 8.38 15.45
C ASP A 12 32.84 7.63 16.46
N LEU A 13 34.15 7.54 16.20
CA LEU A 13 35.11 6.97 17.16
C LEU A 13 35.17 7.79 18.45
N ILE A 14 35.26 9.12 18.35
CA ILE A 14 35.32 10.04 19.49
C ILE A 14 34.04 9.93 20.33
N LYS A 15 32.87 9.90 19.67
CA LYS A 15 31.57 9.71 20.34
C LYS A 15 31.52 8.42 21.16
N ARG A 16 31.98 7.31 20.58
CA ARG A 16 31.94 6.00 21.25
C ARG A 16 32.91 5.90 22.42
N VAL A 17 34.11 6.46 22.28
CA VAL A 17 35.14 6.42 23.34
C VAL A 17 34.78 7.32 24.51
N ASN A 18 34.21 8.50 24.24
CA ASN A 18 33.88 9.49 25.27
C ASN A 18 32.42 9.45 25.72
N ASN A 19 31.60 8.57 25.13
CA ASN A 19 30.16 8.44 25.38
C ASN A 19 29.43 9.79 25.31
N CYS A 20 29.70 10.56 24.26
CA CYS A 20 29.22 11.92 24.07
C CYS A 20 28.41 12.07 22.77
N ASP A 21 27.68 13.16 22.64
CA ASP A 21 26.92 13.44 21.41
C ASP A 21 27.81 13.94 20.26
N THR A 22 27.21 14.14 19.08
CA THR A 22 27.96 14.58 17.88
C THR A 22 28.59 15.96 18.06
N THR A 23 27.95 16.84 18.82
CA THR A 23 28.43 18.20 19.07
C THR A 23 29.62 18.16 20.03
N GLU A 24 29.50 17.45 21.14
CA GLU A 24 30.59 17.27 22.11
C GLU A 24 31.82 16.59 21.49
N ALA A 25 31.60 15.56 20.67
CA ALA A 25 32.70 14.91 19.94
C ALA A 25 33.42 15.85 18.96
N ALA A 26 32.67 16.77 18.32
CA ALA A 26 33.26 17.76 17.43
C ALA A 26 34.09 18.79 18.18
N LEU A 27 33.66 19.18 19.39
CA LEU A 27 34.41 20.08 20.26
C LEU A 27 35.73 19.44 20.73
N LEU A 28 35.70 18.17 21.16
CA LEU A 28 36.91 17.43 21.54
C LEU A 28 37.91 17.34 20.38
N ALA A 29 37.43 17.12 19.15
CA ALA A 29 38.27 17.11 17.96
C ALA A 29 38.84 18.50 17.65
N ALA A 30 38.03 19.56 17.78
CA ALA A 30 38.44 20.94 17.54
C ALA A 30 39.53 21.40 18.52
N ASP A 31 39.40 21.05 19.81
CA ASP A 31 40.39 21.36 20.85
C ASP A 31 41.75 20.72 20.55
N VAL A 32 41.77 19.46 20.10
CA VAL A 32 43.01 18.76 19.71
C VAL A 32 43.63 19.36 18.45
N LEU A 33 42.81 19.79 17.49
CA LEU A 33 43.26 20.36 16.22
C LEU A 33 43.60 21.86 16.32
N GLY A 34 43.40 22.48 17.49
CA GLY A 34 43.64 23.91 17.70
C GLY A 34 42.70 24.81 16.88
N ILE A 35 41.49 24.34 16.57
CA ILE A 35 40.48 25.10 15.83
C ILE A 35 39.73 25.97 16.83
N ASP A 36 39.91 27.29 16.73
CA ASP A 36 39.18 28.25 17.57
C ASP A 36 37.72 28.38 17.08
N TYR A 37 36.83 27.58 17.64
CA TYR A 37 35.40 27.54 17.29
C TYR A 37 34.57 28.60 18.01
N ARG A 38 35.13 29.25 19.04
CA ARG A 38 34.45 30.27 19.86
C ARG A 38 34.16 31.56 19.10
N THR A 39 34.85 31.78 17.97
CA THR A 39 34.73 32.97 17.13
C THR A 39 33.71 32.82 16.00
N THR A 40 33.20 31.63 15.74
CA THR A 40 32.37 31.32 14.55
C THR A 40 30.93 30.93 14.84
N GLU A 41 30.56 30.61 16.09
CA GLU A 41 29.18 30.27 16.46
C GLU A 41 28.46 31.44 17.13
N THR A 42 27.74 32.24 16.34
CA THR A 42 26.69 33.09 16.90
C THR A 42 25.42 32.24 17.12
N PRO A 43 24.83 32.22 18.33
CA PRO A 43 23.63 31.41 18.63
C PRO A 43 22.46 31.69 17.68
N GLU A 44 22.35 32.93 17.21
CA GLU A 44 21.31 33.40 16.29
C GLU A 44 21.42 32.78 14.90
N ALA A 45 22.64 32.67 14.35
CA ALA A 45 22.87 32.05 13.04
C ALA A 45 22.57 30.55 13.04
N THR A 46 22.86 29.86 14.14
CA THR A 46 22.54 28.44 14.33
C THR A 46 21.03 28.23 14.52
N SER A 47 20.34 29.12 15.25
CA SER A 47 18.88 29.09 15.41
C SER A 47 18.15 29.29 14.08
N GLN A 48 18.52 30.33 13.33
CA GLN A 48 17.93 30.61 12.02
C GLN A 48 18.15 29.46 11.02
N LYS A 49 19.34 28.85 11.01
CA LYS A 49 19.64 27.69 10.16
C LYS A 49 18.81 26.47 10.55
N ARG A 50 18.57 26.24 11.84
CA ARG A 50 17.69 25.16 12.33
C ARG A 50 16.24 25.39 11.91
N GLU A 51 15.70 26.59 12.09
CA GLU A 51 14.34 26.96 11.67
C GLU A 51 14.14 26.82 10.15
N GLN A 52 15.14 27.22 9.35
CA GLN A 52 15.13 27.05 7.90
C GLN A 52 15.08 25.56 7.50
N LEU A 53 15.88 24.72 8.14
CA LEU A 53 15.90 23.27 7.91
C LEU A 53 14.58 22.60 8.32
N GLU A 54 13.97 23.03 9.42
CA GLU A 54 12.66 22.55 9.87
C GLU A 54 11.55 22.95 8.91
N THR A 55 11.54 24.20 8.45
CA THR A 55 10.57 24.71 7.47
C THR A 55 10.70 23.95 6.14
N GLU A 56 11.92 23.71 5.67
CA GLU A 56 12.14 22.93 4.45
C GLU A 56 11.71 21.46 4.62
N ARG A 57 11.98 20.85 5.78
CA ARG A 57 11.50 19.49 6.11
C ARG A 57 9.97 19.43 6.09
N GLN A 58 9.30 20.40 6.71
CA GLN A 58 7.84 20.48 6.72
C GLN A 58 7.28 20.66 5.30
N ARG A 59 7.89 21.51 4.48
CA ARG A 59 7.49 21.70 3.08
C ARG A 59 7.60 20.41 2.27
N ARG A 60 8.72 19.69 2.39
CA ARG A 60 8.95 18.40 1.72
C ARG A 60 7.95 17.34 2.17
N GLU A 61 7.64 17.30 3.47
CA GLU A 61 6.63 16.37 4.01
C GLU A 61 5.23 16.69 3.44
N GLN A 62 4.84 17.96 3.41
CA GLN A 62 3.55 18.38 2.82
C GLN A 62 3.48 18.06 1.33
N GLU A 63 4.54 18.30 0.56
CA GLU A 63 4.61 17.93 -0.86
C GLU A 63 4.50 16.41 -1.06
N ARG A 64 5.14 15.62 -0.19
CA ARG A 64 5.05 14.15 -0.20
C ARG A 64 3.62 13.68 0.04
N LEU A 65 2.93 14.26 1.03
CA LEU A 65 1.53 13.95 1.34
C LEU A 65 0.61 14.31 0.18
N LYS A 66 0.72 15.54 -0.37
CA LYS A 66 -0.06 15.98 -1.53
C LYS A 66 0.15 15.07 -2.75
N ARG A 67 1.39 14.63 -2.99
CA ARG A 67 1.69 13.70 -4.08
C ARG A 67 1.07 12.33 -3.84
N ALA A 68 1.18 11.80 -2.63
CA ALA A 68 0.57 10.52 -2.27
C ALA A 68 -0.96 10.55 -2.43
N GLU A 69 -1.62 11.62 -2.00
CA GLU A 69 -3.07 11.82 -2.18
C GLU A 69 -3.45 11.87 -3.65
N LYS A 70 -2.70 12.61 -4.46
CA LYS A 70 -2.93 12.71 -5.92
C LYS A 70 -2.74 11.35 -6.61
N ASP A 71 -1.68 10.64 -6.28
CA ASP A 71 -1.38 9.32 -6.83
C ASP A 71 -2.47 8.31 -6.44
N GLU A 72 -2.96 8.36 -5.20
CA GLU A 72 -4.07 7.52 -4.74
C GLU A 72 -5.38 7.86 -5.47
N GLN A 73 -5.69 9.14 -5.65
CA GLN A 73 -6.87 9.57 -6.40
C GLN A 73 -6.80 9.09 -7.85
N GLN A 74 -5.67 9.30 -8.53
CA GLN A 74 -5.48 8.85 -9.90
C GLN A 74 -5.60 7.32 -10.03
N ARG A 75 -5.13 6.58 -9.03
CA ARG A 75 -5.26 5.13 -8.96
C ARG A 75 -6.73 4.72 -8.85
N ARG A 76 -7.51 5.37 -7.99
CA ARG A 76 -8.97 5.15 -7.85
C ARG A 76 -9.72 5.47 -9.15
N ASP A 77 -9.40 6.60 -9.79
CA ASP A 77 -10.05 7.03 -11.03
C ASP A 77 -9.75 6.08 -12.20
N THR A 78 -8.53 5.53 -12.24
CA THR A 78 -8.14 4.50 -13.21
C THR A 78 -8.92 3.22 -13.01
N PHE A 79 -9.02 2.77 -11.76
CA PHE A 79 -9.80 1.59 -11.41
C PHE A 79 -11.28 1.76 -11.77
N SER A 80 -11.91 2.85 -11.32
CA SER A 80 -13.35 3.08 -11.56
C SER A 80 -13.66 3.05 -13.05
N ARG A 81 -12.90 3.78 -13.88
CA ARG A 81 -13.10 3.79 -15.34
C ARG A 81 -12.96 2.42 -15.97
N GLN A 82 -11.93 1.65 -15.58
CA GLN A 82 -11.71 0.32 -16.13
C GLN A 82 -12.81 -0.66 -15.69
N PHE A 83 -13.16 -0.65 -14.41
CA PHE A 83 -14.21 -1.51 -13.86
C PHE A 83 -15.57 -1.20 -14.50
N ASP A 84 -15.94 0.07 -14.63
CA ASP A 84 -17.21 0.48 -15.23
C ASP A 84 -17.31 0.07 -16.70
N ASP A 85 -16.20 0.16 -17.45
CA ASP A 85 -16.15 -0.31 -18.84
C ASP A 85 -16.34 -1.82 -18.96
N MET A 86 -15.66 -2.60 -18.12
CA MET A 86 -15.78 -4.05 -18.10
C MET A 86 -17.18 -4.47 -17.63
N ARG A 87 -17.73 -3.81 -16.62
CA ARG A 87 -19.07 -4.05 -16.09
C ARG A 87 -20.16 -3.79 -17.14
N ARG A 88 -20.03 -2.72 -17.95
CA ARG A 88 -20.97 -2.44 -19.06
C ARG A 88 -20.95 -3.51 -20.14
N LYS A 89 -19.79 -4.13 -20.39
CA LYS A 89 -19.62 -5.18 -21.40
C LYS A 89 -20.02 -6.57 -20.89
N ALA A 90 -20.01 -6.77 -19.58
CA ALA A 90 -20.33 -8.05 -18.98
C ALA A 90 -21.83 -8.32 -18.98
N VAL A 91 -22.20 -9.59 -19.19
CA VAL A 91 -23.57 -10.08 -19.09
C VAL A 91 -23.62 -11.15 -18.01
N ASN A 92 -24.66 -11.14 -17.18
CA ASN A 92 -24.84 -12.18 -16.17
C ASN A 92 -25.07 -13.54 -16.85
N GLY A 93 -24.24 -14.53 -16.51
CA GLY A 93 -24.30 -15.86 -17.09
C GLY A 93 -23.49 -16.89 -16.30
N LYS A 94 -23.52 -18.14 -16.78
CA LYS A 94 -22.68 -19.23 -16.24
C LYS A 94 -21.27 -19.09 -16.81
N SER A 95 -20.27 -19.15 -15.95
CA SER A 95 -18.87 -19.11 -16.37
C SER A 95 -18.32 -20.52 -16.58
N ASP A 96 -17.63 -20.75 -17.70
CA ASP A 96 -16.94 -22.02 -17.98
C ASP A 96 -15.96 -22.41 -16.88
N TYR A 97 -15.32 -21.43 -16.23
CA TYR A 97 -14.47 -21.66 -15.07
C TYR A 97 -15.22 -22.33 -13.92
N LEU A 98 -16.40 -21.80 -13.55
CA LEU A 98 -17.18 -22.34 -12.44
C LEU A 98 -17.81 -23.69 -12.78
N VAL A 99 -18.21 -23.87 -14.05
CA VAL A 99 -18.67 -25.17 -14.57
C VAL A 99 -17.53 -26.21 -14.43
N ALA A 100 -16.32 -25.89 -14.87
CA ALA A 100 -15.15 -26.76 -14.74
C ALA A 100 -14.76 -27.05 -13.28
N LYS A 101 -15.13 -26.17 -12.34
CA LYS A 101 -14.94 -26.38 -10.89
C LYS A 101 -16.09 -27.12 -10.21
N GLY A 102 -17.13 -27.53 -10.94
CA GLY A 102 -18.27 -28.25 -10.39
C GLY A 102 -19.26 -27.37 -9.61
N VAL A 103 -19.18 -26.04 -9.74
CA VAL A 103 -20.04 -25.05 -9.07
C VAL A 103 -20.68 -24.10 -10.09
N GLY A 104 -21.07 -24.64 -11.24
CA GLY A 104 -21.54 -23.87 -12.41
C GLY A 104 -22.97 -23.35 -12.36
N ASP A 105 -23.72 -23.60 -11.28
CA ASP A 105 -25.12 -23.16 -11.18
C ASP A 105 -25.27 -21.70 -10.75
N PHE A 106 -24.18 -21.07 -10.30
CA PHE A 106 -24.16 -19.66 -9.97
C PHE A 106 -23.92 -18.80 -11.20
N THR A 107 -24.65 -17.69 -11.29
CA THR A 107 -24.47 -16.69 -12.34
C THR A 107 -23.62 -15.53 -11.85
N PHE A 108 -22.69 -15.10 -12.70
CA PHE A 108 -21.82 -13.96 -12.45
C PHE A 108 -21.72 -13.10 -13.71
N PRO A 109 -21.23 -11.85 -13.61
CA PRO A 109 -20.89 -11.07 -14.79
C PRO A 109 -19.80 -11.78 -15.61
N VAL A 110 -20.10 -12.11 -16.86
CA VAL A 110 -19.18 -12.74 -17.81
C VAL A 110 -18.90 -11.78 -18.96
N LEU A 111 -17.63 -11.56 -19.25
CA LEU A 111 -17.15 -10.67 -20.32
C LEU A 111 -17.30 -11.34 -21.70
N PRO A 112 -17.23 -10.55 -22.80
CA PRO A 112 -17.33 -11.10 -24.16
C PRO A 112 -16.26 -12.15 -24.51
N ASP A 113 -15.12 -12.15 -23.81
CA ASP A 113 -14.04 -13.13 -23.97
C ASP A 113 -14.25 -14.42 -23.14
N GLY A 114 -15.38 -14.53 -22.43
CA GLY A 114 -15.71 -15.66 -21.55
C GLY A 114 -15.14 -15.55 -20.13
N SER A 115 -14.35 -14.51 -19.83
CA SER A 115 -13.81 -14.32 -18.48
C SER A 115 -14.89 -13.87 -17.50
N LEU A 116 -14.90 -14.45 -16.30
CA LEU A 116 -15.73 -13.99 -15.19
C LEU A 116 -15.15 -12.68 -14.62
N LEU A 117 -15.99 -11.67 -14.42
CA LEU A 117 -15.64 -10.43 -13.73
C LEU A 117 -16.14 -10.48 -12.28
N LEU A 118 -15.21 -10.49 -11.33
CA LEU A 118 -15.49 -10.57 -9.90
C LEU A 118 -15.23 -9.21 -9.22
N ALA A 119 -16.29 -8.55 -8.75
CA ALA A 119 -16.18 -7.34 -7.96
C ALA A 119 -15.82 -7.67 -6.50
N LEU A 120 -14.95 -6.85 -5.90
CA LEU A 120 -14.56 -6.92 -4.50
C LEU A 120 -14.92 -5.60 -3.81
N VAL A 121 -15.60 -5.70 -2.68
CA VAL A 121 -16.05 -4.57 -1.87
C VAL A 121 -15.16 -4.37 -0.66
N ASP A 122 -15.07 -3.14 -0.16
CA ASP A 122 -14.50 -2.87 1.16
C ASP A 122 -15.57 -2.94 2.27
N LYS A 123 -15.17 -2.60 3.50
CA LYS A 123 -16.06 -2.55 4.68
C LYS A 123 -17.24 -1.58 4.56
N SER A 124 -17.20 -0.63 3.63
CA SER A 124 -18.30 0.30 3.36
C SER A 124 -19.28 -0.25 2.32
N GLY A 125 -18.95 -1.37 1.68
CA GLY A 125 -19.71 -1.93 0.56
C GLY A 125 -19.34 -1.33 -0.80
N ALA A 126 -18.41 -0.37 -0.85
CA ALA A 126 -17.93 0.20 -2.10
C ALA A 126 -17.05 -0.79 -2.85
N VAL A 127 -17.25 -0.93 -4.16
CA VAL A 127 -16.36 -1.73 -5.02
C VAL A 127 -15.02 -0.99 -5.15
N THR A 128 -13.98 -1.55 -4.55
CA THR A 128 -12.63 -0.94 -4.50
C THR A 128 -11.57 -1.76 -5.22
N ALA A 129 -11.90 -2.99 -5.58
CA ALA A 129 -11.06 -3.87 -6.38
C ALA A 129 -11.93 -4.79 -7.23
N ALA A 130 -11.35 -5.37 -8.27
CA ALA A 130 -12.01 -6.41 -9.06
C ALA A 130 -10.97 -7.32 -9.71
N GLN A 131 -11.38 -8.55 -10.04
CA GLN A 131 -10.54 -9.52 -10.72
C GLN A 131 -11.27 -10.11 -11.92
N THR A 132 -10.54 -10.43 -12.99
CA THR A 132 -11.02 -11.35 -14.01
C THR A 132 -10.55 -12.77 -13.72
N ILE A 133 -11.37 -13.76 -14.08
CA ILE A 133 -11.02 -15.17 -14.04
C ILE A 133 -11.31 -15.77 -15.41
N THR A 134 -10.28 -16.21 -16.13
CA THR A 134 -10.45 -16.84 -17.45
C THR A 134 -11.12 -18.21 -17.33
N SER A 135 -11.59 -18.78 -18.44
CA SER A 135 -12.13 -20.15 -18.49
C SER A 135 -11.14 -21.20 -17.97
N HIS A 136 -9.83 -20.97 -18.12
CA HIS A 136 -8.76 -21.82 -17.60
C HIS A 136 -8.42 -21.55 -16.12
N GLY A 137 -9.06 -20.57 -15.49
CA GLY A 137 -8.89 -20.25 -14.07
C GLY A 137 -7.73 -19.30 -13.77
N GLU A 138 -7.15 -18.65 -14.77
CA GLU A 138 -6.15 -17.59 -14.54
C GLU A 138 -6.84 -16.36 -13.95
N LYS A 139 -6.35 -15.90 -12.79
CA LYS A 139 -6.91 -14.75 -12.08
C LYS A 139 -6.04 -13.52 -12.31
N ARG A 140 -6.64 -12.39 -12.68
CA ARG A 140 -5.93 -11.12 -12.84
C ARG A 140 -6.65 -9.98 -12.13
N LEU A 141 -5.92 -9.21 -11.33
CA LEU A 141 -6.44 -8.02 -10.67
C LEU A 141 -6.52 -6.85 -11.66
N LEU A 142 -7.62 -6.09 -11.64
CA LEU A 142 -7.74 -4.88 -12.45
C LEU A 142 -6.77 -3.80 -11.98
N THR A 143 -6.25 -3.02 -12.93
CA THR A 143 -5.31 -1.93 -12.63
C THR A 143 -5.97 -0.90 -11.72
N GLY A 144 -5.22 -0.46 -10.71
CA GLY A 144 -5.69 0.50 -9.72
C GLY A 144 -6.52 -0.09 -8.57
N SER A 145 -6.78 -1.40 -8.57
CA SER A 145 -7.49 -2.07 -7.48
C SER A 145 -6.84 -1.85 -6.10
N ALA A 146 -7.65 -1.53 -5.10
CA ALA A 146 -7.26 -1.47 -3.70
C ALA A 146 -7.56 -2.80 -3.00
N LYS A 147 -6.71 -3.82 -3.22
CA LYS A 147 -6.94 -5.21 -2.73
C LYS A 147 -6.99 -5.34 -1.20
N ARG A 148 -6.22 -4.53 -0.46
CA ARG A 148 -6.11 -4.67 1.01
C ARG A 148 -7.44 -4.32 1.66
N GLY A 149 -8.05 -5.28 2.35
CA GLY A 149 -9.36 -5.10 2.98
C GLY A 149 -10.55 -5.25 2.03
N ALA A 150 -10.31 -5.62 0.76
CA ALA A 150 -11.36 -5.90 -0.20
C ALA A 150 -11.69 -7.40 -0.25
N TYR A 151 -12.98 -7.74 -0.38
CA TYR A 151 -13.48 -9.12 -0.38
C TYR A 151 -14.69 -9.28 -1.29
N HIS A 152 -15.00 -10.52 -1.66
CA HIS A 152 -16.28 -10.88 -2.28
C HIS A 152 -17.11 -11.64 -1.24
N ALA A 153 -18.34 -11.20 -1.00
CA ALA A 153 -19.24 -11.89 -0.08
C ALA A 153 -20.29 -12.68 -0.88
N ILE A 154 -20.52 -13.91 -0.45
CA ILE A 154 -21.53 -14.82 -1.00
C ILE A 154 -22.57 -14.96 0.09
N ASN A 155 -23.84 -14.66 -0.21
CA ASN A 155 -24.94 -14.68 0.76
C ASN A 155 -24.57 -13.95 2.07
N ALA A 156 -24.61 -12.62 2.07
CA ALA A 156 -24.15 -11.79 3.19
C ALA A 156 -25.34 -11.25 4.02
N PRO A 157 -25.92 -12.03 4.94
CA PRO A 157 -26.98 -11.54 5.83
C PRO A 157 -26.41 -10.52 6.83
N GLU A 158 -27.28 -9.63 7.32
CA GLU A 158 -26.89 -8.61 8.31
C GLU A 158 -26.48 -9.21 9.67
N THR A 159 -27.01 -10.39 9.99
CA THR A 159 -26.67 -11.12 11.21
C THR A 159 -26.27 -12.54 10.83
N THR A 160 -25.12 -12.98 11.33
CA THR A 160 -24.66 -14.37 11.13
C THR A 160 -23.84 -14.84 12.33
N GLN A 161 -23.95 -16.12 12.66
CA GLN A 161 -23.23 -16.72 13.79
C GLN A 161 -21.84 -17.22 13.40
N SER A 162 -21.57 -17.41 12.11
CA SER A 162 -20.32 -17.97 11.60
C SER A 162 -19.95 -17.40 10.24
N ILE A 163 -18.67 -17.07 10.05
CA ILE A 163 -18.14 -16.57 8.77
C ILE A 163 -17.16 -17.60 8.23
N LEU A 164 -17.38 -18.05 6.99
CA LEU A 164 -16.45 -18.90 6.26
C LEU A 164 -15.59 -18.03 5.33
N ILE A 165 -14.27 -18.17 5.44
CA ILE A 165 -13.31 -17.44 4.61
C ILE A 165 -12.61 -18.44 3.70
N ALA A 166 -12.59 -18.15 2.40
CA ALA A 166 -11.86 -18.95 1.41
C ALA A 166 -11.00 -18.04 0.52
N GLU A 167 -9.90 -18.58 0.01
CA GLU A 167 -8.97 -17.85 -0.86
C GLU A 167 -9.57 -17.56 -2.25
N GLY A 168 -10.41 -18.46 -2.77
CA GLY A 168 -10.94 -18.40 -4.13
C GLY A 168 -12.46 -18.53 -4.19
N LEU A 169 -13.05 -17.94 -5.23
CA LEU A 169 -14.49 -17.94 -5.46
C LEU A 169 -15.08 -19.35 -5.51
N ALA A 170 -14.49 -20.26 -6.29
CA ALA A 170 -15.01 -21.63 -6.41
C ALA A 170 -15.02 -22.39 -5.08
N THR A 171 -13.98 -22.19 -4.25
CA THR A 171 -13.90 -22.77 -2.90
C THR A 171 -14.96 -22.18 -1.98
N ALA A 172 -15.15 -20.85 -2.02
CA ALA A 172 -16.19 -20.17 -1.24
C ALA A 172 -17.60 -20.66 -1.64
N LEU A 173 -17.87 -20.81 -2.94
CA LEU A 173 -19.13 -21.36 -3.45
C LEU A 173 -19.33 -22.83 -3.05
N SER A 174 -18.26 -23.63 -3.09
CA SER A 174 -18.33 -25.03 -2.63
C SER A 174 -18.69 -25.10 -1.14
N ALA A 175 -18.09 -24.25 -0.31
CA ALA A 175 -18.41 -24.14 1.11
C ALA A 175 -19.87 -23.69 1.33
N HIS A 176 -20.34 -22.73 0.54
CA HIS A 176 -21.74 -22.26 0.56
C HIS A 176 -22.72 -23.38 0.17
N LEU A 177 -22.40 -24.23 -0.80
CA LEU A 177 -23.25 -25.38 -1.14
C LEU A 177 -23.31 -26.43 -0.02
N ILE A 178 -22.22 -26.59 0.75
CA ILE A 178 -22.17 -27.51 1.89
C ILE A 178 -22.88 -26.91 3.12
N ARG A 179 -22.81 -25.59 3.30
CA ARG A 179 -23.45 -24.82 4.38
C ARG A 179 -24.12 -23.56 3.79
N PRO A 180 -25.37 -23.68 3.33
CA PRO A 180 -26.06 -22.56 2.69
C PRO A 180 -26.57 -21.48 3.67
N GLU A 181 -26.66 -21.85 4.95
CA GLU A 181 -27.05 -21.01 6.10
C GLU A 181 -26.08 -19.84 6.35
#